data_AF-A0A105IKB3-F1
#
_entry.id   AF-A0A105IKB3-F1
#
_cell.length_a   1.000
_cell.length_b   1.000
_cell.length_c   1.000
_cell.angle_alpha   90.00
_cell.angle_beta   90.00
_cell.angle_gamma   90.00
#
_symmetry.space_group_name_H-M   'P 1'
#
loop_
_entity.id
_entity.type
_entity.pdbx_description
1 polymer ?
#
loop_
_entity_poly.entity_id
_entity_poly.type
_entity_poly.pdbx_seq_one_letter_code
_entity_poly.pdbx_strand_id
1 'polypeptide(L)'
;MDDPYDLQRFVDAQDPVYAQVCDELRSGRKRSHWMWFVFPQIEGLGDSAMAQRYAIASLREADAYLRHPVLGKRLRECTRLVNHVDGRSIQEIFGYPDYLKFRSSVTLFAHATSDNAVFVEALEKYYGGEADHSTLARI
;
A
#
# COMPACT_ATOMS: atom_id res chain seq x y z
N MET A 1 -20.13 16.78 -0.41
CA MET A 1 -20.29 15.78 0.67
C MET A 1 -20.33 14.45 -0.08
N ASP A 2 -19.17 14.07 -0.62
CA ASP A 2 -19.04 13.12 -1.74
C ASP A 2 -17.83 12.18 -1.53
N ASP A 3 -17.80 11.52 -0.37
CA ASP A 3 -16.82 10.48 -0.06
C ASP A 3 -17.53 9.13 0.14
N PRO A 4 -18.04 8.50 -0.95
CA PRO A 4 -18.83 7.27 -0.85
C PRO A 4 -18.04 6.07 -0.31
N TYR A 5 -16.71 6.19 -0.24
CA TYR A 5 -15.82 5.15 0.27
C TYR A 5 -15.17 5.51 1.60
N ASP A 6 -15.53 6.64 2.23
CA ASP A 6 -14.91 7.12 3.49
C ASP A 6 -13.37 7.17 3.42
N LEU A 7 -12.81 7.62 2.29
CA LEU A 7 -11.37 7.74 2.08
C LEU A 7 -10.70 8.71 3.06
N GLN A 8 -11.45 9.65 3.65
CA GLN A 8 -10.94 10.53 4.69
C GLN A 8 -10.32 9.76 5.86
N ARG A 9 -10.81 8.56 6.18
CA ARG A 9 -10.23 7.69 7.23
C ARG A 9 -8.73 7.43 7.03
N PHE A 10 -8.28 7.32 5.78
CA PHE A 10 -6.86 7.12 5.47
C PHE A 10 -6.06 8.39 5.64
N VAL A 11 -6.61 9.54 5.24
CA VAL A 11 -5.94 10.84 5.39
C VAL A 11 -5.71 11.12 6.87
N ASP A 12 -6.76 10.99 7.69
CA ASP A 12 -6.71 11.22 9.14
C ASP A 12 -5.69 10.30 9.83
N ALA A 13 -5.57 9.05 9.37
CA ALA A 13 -4.60 8.09 9.91
C ALA A 13 -3.16 8.39 9.48
N GLN A 14 -2.96 8.90 8.25
CA GLN A 14 -1.64 9.18 7.70
C GLN A 14 -1.07 10.51 8.19
N ASP A 15 -1.88 11.56 8.28
CA ASP A 15 -1.45 12.93 8.56
C ASP A 15 -0.49 13.07 9.76
N PRO A 16 -0.75 12.47 10.93
CA PRO A 16 0.16 12.61 12.08
C PRO A 16 1.49 11.87 11.92
N VAL A 17 1.60 10.91 10.99
CA VAL A 17 2.77 10.02 10.86
C VAL A 17 3.45 10.06 9.49
N TYR A 18 2.90 10.76 8.50
CA TYR A 18 3.34 10.66 7.11
C TYR A 18 4.80 11.04 6.91
N ALA A 19 5.28 12.08 7.60
CA ALA A 19 6.69 12.46 7.57
C ALA A 19 7.61 11.34 8.09
N GLN A 20 7.24 10.74 9.23
CA GLN A 20 7.96 9.61 9.81
C GLN A 20 7.95 8.38 8.88
N VAL A 21 6.82 8.09 8.24
CA VAL A 21 6.70 7.01 7.24
C VAL A 21 7.71 7.22 6.12
N CYS A 22 7.79 8.43 5.57
CA CYS A 22 8.72 8.75 4.50
C CYS A 22 10.18 8.57 4.94
N ASP A 23 10.53 8.99 6.15
CA ASP A 23 11.89 8.84 6.68
C ASP A 23 12.25 7.37 6.94
N GLU A 24 11.33 6.57 7.48
CA GLU A 24 11.50 5.13 7.66
C GLU A 24 11.74 4.42 6.32
N LEU A 25 10.93 4.74 5.31
CA LEU A 25 11.04 4.19 3.96
C LEU A 25 12.36 4.59 3.27
N ARG A 26 12.76 5.87 3.35
CA ARG A 26 14.07 6.34 2.86
C ARG A 26 15.23 5.62 3.54
N SER A 27 15.09 5.31 4.83
CA SER A 27 16.10 4.55 5.59
C SER A 27 16.10 3.04 5.28
N GLY A 28 15.18 2.59 4.43
CA GLY A 28 15.03 1.20 4.02
C GLY A 28 14.64 0.26 5.16
N ARG A 29 13.92 0.76 6.18
CA ARG A 29 13.43 -0.06 7.30
C ARG A 29 12.23 0.58 7.98
N LYS A 30 11.07 -0.06 7.87
CA LYS A 30 9.88 0.23 8.66
C LYS A 30 10.12 -0.08 10.14
N ARG A 31 9.65 0.80 11.03
CA ARG A 31 9.83 0.72 12.49
C ARG A 31 8.56 0.96 13.29
N SER A 32 7.56 1.64 12.72
CA SER A 32 6.33 2.01 13.43
C SER A 32 5.06 1.42 12.79
N HIS A 33 3.90 1.68 13.39
CA HIS A 33 2.63 1.00 13.10
C HIS A 33 1.75 1.76 12.10
N TRP A 34 1.98 1.56 10.80
CA TRP A 34 1.25 2.29 9.76
C TRP A 34 0.89 1.48 8.52
N MET A 35 1.22 0.18 8.49
CA MET A 35 1.12 -0.64 7.27
C MET A 35 -0.28 -0.60 6.65
N TRP A 36 -1.32 -0.76 7.48
CA TRP A 36 -2.71 -0.89 7.02
C TRP A 36 -3.24 0.32 6.26
N PHE A 37 -2.81 1.53 6.62
CA PHE A 37 -3.36 2.76 6.04
C PHE A 37 -2.40 3.48 5.09
N VAL A 38 -1.12 3.09 5.04
CA VAL A 38 -0.15 3.56 4.02
C VAL A 38 -0.13 2.64 2.80
N PHE A 39 -0.15 1.32 3.01
CA PHE A 39 -0.23 0.30 1.97
C PHE A 39 -1.45 -0.58 2.22
N PRO A 40 -2.67 -0.04 2.02
CA PRO A 40 -3.89 -0.80 2.27
C PRO A 40 -4.03 -1.95 1.28
N GLN A 41 -4.71 -3.01 1.71
CA GLN A 41 -4.96 -4.22 0.94
C GLN A 41 -6.47 -4.47 0.80
N ILE A 42 -6.86 -5.32 -0.16
CA ILE A 42 -8.26 -5.66 -0.37
C ILE A 42 -8.85 -6.35 0.88
N GLU A 43 -10.13 -6.10 1.14
CA GLU A 43 -10.90 -6.69 2.23
C GLU A 43 -10.81 -8.23 2.27
N GLY A 44 -10.83 -8.79 3.48
CA GLY A 44 -10.82 -10.23 3.71
C GLY A 44 -9.44 -10.89 3.62
N LEU A 45 -8.35 -10.11 3.62
CA LEU A 45 -6.97 -10.61 3.73
C LEU A 45 -6.37 -10.49 5.14
N GLY A 46 -7.04 -9.81 6.06
CA GLY A 46 -6.57 -9.69 7.44
C GLY A 46 -7.71 -9.58 8.44
N ASP A 47 -7.52 -10.21 9.60
CA ASP A 47 -8.57 -10.38 10.60
C ASP A 47 -8.51 -9.38 11.76
N SER A 48 -7.44 -8.57 11.85
CA SER A 48 -7.35 -7.58 12.92
C SER A 48 -8.31 -6.43 12.67
N ALA A 49 -8.80 -5.80 13.75
CA ALA A 49 -9.68 -4.63 13.66
C ALA A 49 -9.07 -3.49 12.80
N MET A 50 -7.74 -3.34 12.81
CA MET A 50 -7.05 -2.38 11.96
C MET A 50 -6.97 -2.81 10.50
N ALA A 51 -6.80 -4.10 10.22
CA ALA A 51 -6.87 -4.61 8.86
C ALA A 51 -8.27 -4.45 8.26
N GLN A 52 -9.32 -4.68 9.04
CA GLN A 52 -10.70 -4.51 8.60
C GLN A 52 -11.05 -3.03 8.40
N ARG A 53 -10.69 -2.15 9.35
CA ARG A 53 -10.98 -0.71 9.25
C ARG A 53 -10.36 -0.04 8.03
N TYR A 54 -9.13 -0.43 7.67
CA TYR A 54 -8.38 0.17 6.57
C TYR A 54 -8.31 -0.72 5.33
N ALA A 55 -9.15 -1.76 5.25
CA ALA A 55 -9.31 -2.54 4.04
C ALA A 55 -9.91 -1.67 2.92
N ILE A 56 -9.50 -1.97 1.69
CA ILE A 56 -10.16 -1.49 0.48
C ILE A 56 -11.22 -2.52 0.11
N ALA A 57 -12.47 -2.11 -0.05
CA ALA A 57 -13.60 -3.01 -0.29
C ALA A 57 -13.70 -3.48 -1.75
N SER A 58 -13.13 -2.75 -2.71
CA SER A 58 -13.25 -3.08 -4.15
C SER A 58 -12.20 -2.41 -5.03
N LEU A 59 -12.05 -2.87 -6.28
CA LEU A 59 -11.26 -2.17 -7.29
C LEU A 59 -11.73 -0.73 -7.54
N ARG A 60 -13.04 -0.45 -7.43
CA ARG A 60 -13.56 0.92 -7.60
C ARG A 60 -13.12 1.85 -6.47
N GLU A 61 -13.04 1.33 -5.24
CA GLU A 61 -12.47 2.09 -4.13
C GLU A 61 -10.96 2.27 -4.30
N ALA A 62 -10.23 1.25 -4.77
CA ALA A 62 -8.81 1.38 -5.06
C ALA A 62 -8.53 2.45 -6.13
N ASP A 63 -9.33 2.48 -7.20
CA ASP A 63 -9.29 3.55 -8.21
C ASP A 63 -9.62 4.92 -7.61
N ALA A 64 -10.66 5.02 -6.77
CA ALA A 64 -11.00 6.26 -6.07
C ALA A 64 -9.88 6.73 -5.14
N TYR A 65 -9.21 5.82 -4.42
CA TYR A 65 -8.04 6.08 -3.58
C TYR A 65 -6.90 6.67 -4.42
N LEU A 66 -6.63 6.12 -5.61
CA LEU A 66 -5.61 6.63 -6.53
C LEU A 66 -5.96 8.00 -7.12
N ARG A 67 -7.25 8.27 -7.37
CA ARG A 67 -7.72 9.57 -7.86
C ARG A 67 -7.82 10.63 -6.77
N HIS A 68 -7.80 10.24 -5.49
CA HIS A 68 -7.84 11.17 -4.38
C HIS A 68 -6.62 12.11 -4.39
N PRO A 69 -6.82 13.45 -4.25
CA PRO A 69 -5.76 14.45 -4.47
C PRO A 69 -4.55 14.34 -3.53
N VAL A 70 -4.72 13.65 -2.40
CA VAL A 70 -3.66 13.39 -1.41
C VAL A 70 -3.19 11.93 -1.48
N LEU A 71 -4.10 10.97 -1.38
CA LEU A 71 -3.77 9.57 -1.10
C LEU A 71 -3.05 8.90 -2.27
N GLY A 72 -3.50 9.13 -3.50
CA GLY A 72 -2.82 8.59 -4.69
C GLY A 72 -1.39 9.09 -4.82
N LYS A 73 -1.12 10.37 -4.49
CA LYS A 73 0.24 10.93 -4.49
C LYS A 73 1.10 10.28 -3.42
N ARG A 74 0.57 10.13 -2.20
CA ARG A 74 1.26 9.53 -1.06
C ARG A 74 1.62 8.07 -1.31
N LEU A 75 0.67 7.27 -1.79
CA LEU A 75 0.91 5.86 -2.09
C LEU A 75 2.01 5.70 -3.13
N ARG A 76 1.95 6.46 -4.25
CA ARG A 76 3.01 6.43 -5.28
C ARG A 76 4.35 6.90 -4.73
N GLU A 77 4.39 7.93 -3.88
CA GLU A 77 5.61 8.37 -3.21
C GLU A 77 6.19 7.27 -2.32
N CYS A 78 5.39 6.69 -1.44
CA CYS A 78 5.83 5.61 -0.57
C CYS A 78 6.32 4.39 -1.37
N THR A 79 5.63 3.98 -2.45
CA THR A 79 6.12 2.88 -3.31
C THR A 79 7.45 3.24 -3.98
N ARG A 80 7.63 4.46 -4.49
CA ARG A 80 8.93 4.90 -5.05
C ARG A 80 10.03 4.87 -3.99
N LEU A 81 9.75 5.31 -2.77
CA LEU A 81 10.73 5.27 -1.67
C LEU A 81 11.18 3.83 -1.39
N VAL A 82 10.25 2.86 -1.40
CA VAL A 82 10.60 1.44 -1.30
C VAL A 82 11.44 1.00 -2.50
N ASN A 83 11.02 1.29 -3.73
CA ASN A 83 11.73 0.92 -4.97
C ASN A 83 13.14 1.51 -5.04
N HIS A 84 13.41 2.65 -4.40
CA HIS A 84 14.73 3.27 -4.33
C HIS A 84 15.67 2.68 -3.26
N VAL A 85 15.21 1.75 -2.42
CA VAL A 85 16.08 1.09 -1.44
C VAL A 85 16.96 0.06 -2.14
N ASP A 86 18.27 0.27 -2.11
CA ASP A 86 19.25 -0.65 -2.67
C ASP A 86 19.90 -1.55 -1.61
N GLY A 87 20.30 -2.76 -2.02
CA GLY A 87 21.04 -3.70 -1.18
C GLY A 87 20.24 -4.30 -0.01
N ARG A 88 18.91 -4.20 -0.02
CA ARG A 88 18.02 -4.82 0.99
C ARG A 88 16.91 -5.63 0.36
N SER A 89 16.60 -6.76 0.99
CA SER A 89 15.42 -7.54 0.66
C SER A 89 14.15 -6.86 1.19
N ILE A 90 13.01 -7.24 0.64
CA ILE A 90 11.73 -6.69 1.10
C ILE A 90 11.40 -7.08 2.54
N GLN A 91 11.89 -8.24 3.01
CA GLN A 91 11.75 -8.70 4.39
C GLN A 91 12.60 -7.87 5.38
N GLU A 92 13.70 -7.28 4.91
CA GLU A 92 14.52 -6.37 5.72
C GLU A 92 13.89 -4.97 5.82
N ILE A 93 13.22 -4.53 4.76
CA ILE A 93 12.47 -3.26 4.74
C ILE A 93 11.19 -3.39 5.55
N PHE A 94 10.44 -4.48 5.32
CA PHE A 94 9.17 -4.82 5.95
C PHE A 94 9.26 -6.18 6.65
N GLY A 95 9.37 -6.17 7.98
CA GLY A 95 9.34 -7.40 8.77
C GLY A 95 8.02 -8.18 8.62
N TYR A 96 7.99 -9.45 9.02
CA TYR A 96 6.76 -10.24 8.98
C TYR A 96 5.66 -9.62 9.87
N PRO A 97 4.40 -9.52 9.40
CA PRO A 97 3.86 -9.96 8.11
C PRO A 97 3.79 -8.85 7.03
N ASP A 98 4.42 -7.70 7.23
CA ASP A 98 4.24 -6.51 6.40
C ASP A 98 4.75 -6.69 4.96
N TYR A 99 5.79 -7.48 4.70
CA TYR A 99 6.18 -7.75 3.31
C TYR A 99 5.08 -8.51 2.53
N LEU A 100 4.21 -9.30 3.18
CA LEU A 100 3.08 -9.92 2.50
C LEU A 100 2.01 -8.87 2.18
N LYS A 101 1.75 -7.98 3.15
CA LYS A 101 0.79 -6.87 2.99
C LYS A 101 1.20 -5.90 1.89
N PHE A 102 2.51 -5.62 1.77
CA PHE A 102 3.04 -4.78 0.70
C PHE A 102 2.76 -5.40 -0.67
N ARG A 103 3.03 -6.71 -0.85
CA ARG A 103 2.71 -7.45 -2.08
C ARG A 103 1.23 -7.35 -2.43
N SER A 104 0.34 -7.61 -1.47
CA SER A 104 -1.11 -7.50 -1.66
C SER A 104 -1.53 -6.08 -2.06
N SER A 105 -0.96 -5.06 -1.41
CA SER A 105 -1.24 -3.65 -1.71
C SER A 105 -0.82 -3.26 -3.13
N VAL A 106 0.46 -3.48 -3.50
CA VAL A 106 0.94 -3.12 -4.83
C VAL A 106 0.27 -3.95 -5.93
N THR A 107 -0.14 -5.20 -5.64
CA THR A 107 -0.98 -5.99 -6.55
C THR A 107 -2.32 -5.31 -6.77
N LEU A 108 -3.05 -4.97 -5.71
CA LEU A 108 -4.35 -4.32 -5.81
C LEU A 108 -4.27 -3.04 -6.65
N PHE A 109 -3.32 -2.16 -6.33
CA PHE A 109 -3.19 -0.87 -7.01
C PHE A 109 -2.60 -0.98 -8.42
N ALA A 110 -1.85 -2.04 -8.73
CA ALA A 110 -1.46 -2.32 -10.10
C ALA A 110 -2.67 -2.65 -10.99
N HIS A 111 -3.70 -3.29 -10.44
CA HIS A 111 -4.94 -3.62 -11.16
C HIS A 111 -6.00 -2.51 -11.14
N ALA A 112 -5.85 -1.51 -10.27
CA ALA A 112 -6.81 -0.41 -10.12
C ALA A 112 -6.63 0.72 -11.15
N THR A 113 -5.51 0.76 -11.89
CA THR A 113 -5.21 1.83 -12.85
C THR A 113 -4.30 1.33 -13.97
N SER A 114 -4.34 2.00 -15.12
CA SER A 114 -3.37 1.80 -16.20
C SER A 114 -2.04 2.52 -15.96
N ASP A 115 -2.03 3.59 -15.14
CA ASP A 115 -0.80 4.27 -14.72
C ASP A 115 -0.24 3.55 -13.47
N ASN A 116 0.27 2.33 -13.67
CA ASN A 116 0.64 1.41 -12.60
C ASN A 116 2.15 1.08 -12.54
N ALA A 117 2.98 1.74 -13.34
CA ALA A 117 4.39 1.40 -13.51
C ALA A 117 5.15 1.28 -12.18
N VAL A 118 4.91 2.18 -11.22
CA VAL A 118 5.57 2.15 -9.90
C VAL A 118 5.21 0.91 -9.08
N PHE A 119 3.99 0.39 -9.22
CA PHE A 119 3.54 -0.81 -8.51
C PHE A 119 4.07 -2.08 -9.17
N VAL A 120 4.11 -2.10 -10.50
CA VAL A 120 4.71 -3.18 -11.29
C VAL A 120 6.21 -3.29 -11.00
N GLU A 121 6.92 -2.16 -10.95
CA GLU A 121 8.35 -2.11 -10.58
C GLU A 121 8.59 -2.71 -9.18
N ALA A 122 7.70 -2.43 -8.21
CA ALA A 122 7.81 -3.01 -6.87
C ALA A 122 7.64 -4.54 -6.89
N LEU A 123 6.70 -5.05 -7.70
CA LEU A 123 6.50 -6.49 -7.91
C LEU A 123 7.71 -7.13 -8.57
N GLU A 124 8.25 -6.52 -9.62
CA GLU A 124 9.45 -6.99 -10.33
C GLU A 124 10.67 -7.03 -9.39
N LYS A 125 10.94 -5.93 -8.68
CA LYS A 125 12.12 -5.78 -7.82
C LYS A 125 12.11 -6.76 -6.65
N TYR A 126 10.96 -6.94 -5.99
CA TYR A 126 10.91 -7.63 -4.70
C TYR A 126 10.20 -8.98 -4.71
N TYR A 127 9.42 -9.27 -5.74
CA TYR A 127 8.58 -10.47 -5.82
C TYR A 127 8.70 -11.21 -7.16
N GLY A 128 9.75 -10.93 -7.95
CA GLY A 128 9.98 -11.61 -9.23
C GLY A 128 8.90 -11.34 -10.29
N GLY A 129 8.19 -10.22 -10.16
CA GLY A 129 7.07 -9.85 -11.03
C GLY A 129 5.76 -10.54 -10.65
N GLU A 130 5.72 -11.35 -9.60
CA GLU A 130 4.54 -12.11 -9.24
C GLU A 130 3.58 -11.31 -8.34
N ALA A 131 2.35 -11.14 -8.82
CA ALA A 131 1.23 -10.61 -8.04
C ALA A 131 0.86 -11.52 -6.85
N ASP A 132 0.19 -10.95 -5.85
CA ASP A 132 -0.41 -11.70 -4.75
C ASP A 132 -1.71 -12.40 -5.20
N HIS A 133 -1.66 -13.73 -5.28
CA HIS A 133 -2.78 -14.56 -5.71
C HIS A 133 -4.05 -14.36 -4.85
N SER A 134 -3.90 -14.10 -3.55
CA SER A 134 -5.04 -13.89 -2.66
C SER A 134 -5.78 -12.59 -2.96
N THR A 135 -5.04 -11.55 -3.37
CA THR A 135 -5.61 -10.29 -3.87
C THR A 135 -6.28 -10.50 -5.21
N LEU A 136 -5.63 -11.18 -6.16
CA LEU A 136 -6.20 -11.45 -7.49
C LEU A 136 -7.53 -12.21 -7.43
N ALA A 137 -7.67 -13.17 -6.51
CA ALA A 137 -8.90 -13.94 -6.35
C ALA A 137 -10.11 -13.11 -5.84
N ARG A 138 -9.90 -11.84 -5.46
CA ARG A 138 -10.92 -10.96 -4.87
C ARG A 138 -11.29 -9.76 -5.74
N ILE A 139 -10.64 -9.59 -6.89
CA ILE A 139 -10.81 -8.42 -7.77
C ILE A 139 -11.42 -8.76 -9.12
#